data_AF-A0A1V5NWC9-F1
#
_entry.id   AF-A0A1V5NWC9-F1
#
_cell.length_a   1.000
_cell.length_b   1.000
_cell.length_c   1.000
_cell.angle_alpha   90.00
_cell.angle_beta   90.00
_cell.angle_gamma   90.00
#
_symmetry.space_group_name_H-M   'P 1'
#
loop_
_entity.id
_entity.type
_entity.pdbx_description
1 polymer ?
#
loop_
_entity_poly.entity_id
_entity_poly.type
_entity_poly.pdbx_seq_one_letter_code
_entity_poly.pdbx_strand_id
1 'polypeptide(L)' 'MKLDGKTTEELLAMIREIEDDPANRQSTGLYLYTEKARKKTDKIARAIAALAAEKRRLAGDPVPCNGYSGRKSNRRR' A
#
# COMPACT_ATOMS: atom_id res chain seq x y z
N MET A 1 -0.69 2.60 -15.61
CA MET A 1 -0.67 3.78 -14.71
C MET A 1 0.74 3.98 -14.21
N LYS A 2 1.37 5.10 -14.59
CA LYS A 2 2.67 5.56 -14.10
C LYS A 2 2.46 6.24 -12.75
N LEU A 3 3.25 5.86 -11.76
CA LEU A 3 3.20 6.38 -10.38
C LEU A 3 4.49 7.10 -9.99
N ASP A 4 5.48 7.06 -10.88
CA ASP A 4 6.83 7.56 -10.63
C ASP A 4 6.82 9.09 -10.55
N GLY A 5 7.58 9.63 -9.59
CA GLY A 5 7.71 11.08 -9.37
C GLY A 5 6.52 11.75 -8.67
N LYS A 6 5.46 11.00 -8.32
CA LYS A 6 4.31 11.56 -7.60
C LYS A 6 4.56 11.74 -6.12
N THR A 7 3.98 12.79 -5.54
CA THR A 7 3.99 13.02 -4.10
C THR A 7 2.93 12.17 -3.39
N THR A 8 3.05 12.04 -2.06
CA THR A 8 2.04 11.35 -1.25
C THR A 8 0.65 11.98 -1.39
N GLU A 9 0.59 13.31 -1.48
CA GLU A 9 -0.67 14.06 -1.60
C GLU A 9 -1.34 13.82 -2.95
N GLU A 10 -0.57 13.81 -4.04
CA GLU A 10 -1.07 13.49 -5.38
C GLU A 10 -1.60 12.07 -5.45
N LEU A 11 -0.90 11.11 -4.83
CA LEU A 11 -1.36 9.72 -4.77
C LEU A 11 -2.67 9.57 -3.97
N LEU A 12 -2.83 10.32 -2.87
CA LEU A 12 -4.08 10.36 -2.11
C LEU A 12 -5.22 11.01 -2.91
N ALA A 13 -4.94 12.07 -3.66
CA ALA A 13 -5.91 12.69 -4.55
C ALA A 13 -6.40 11.69 -5.61
N MET A 14 -5.50 10.90 -6.19
CA MET A 14 -5.88 9.84 -7.15
C MET A 14 -6.76 8.74 -6.54
N ILE A 15 -6.58 8.41 -5.27
CA ILE A 15 -7.47 7.46 -4.58
C ILE A 15 -8.86 8.07 -4.48
N ARG A 16 -8.97 9.33 -4.03
CA ARG A 16 -10.25 10.03 -3.93
C ARG A 16 -10.97 10.10 -5.27
N GLU A 17 -10.27 10.46 -6.34
CA GLU A 17 -10.84 10.47 -7.71
C GLU A 17 -11.43 9.11 -8.11
N ILE A 18 -10.77 8.00 -7.74
CA ILE A 18 -11.27 6.65 -8.04
C ILE A 18 -12.48 6.28 -7.17
N GLU A 19 -12.49 6.70 -5.91
CA GLU A 19 -13.55 6.40 -4.93
C GLU A 19 -14.82 7.24 -5.15
N ASP A 20 -14.66 8.48 -5.64
CA ASP A 20 -15.74 9.41 -5.93
C ASP A 20 -16.43 9.12 -7.26
N ASP A 21 -15.76 8.41 -8.18
CA ASP A 21 -16.33 8.00 -9.46
C ASP A 21 -17.44 6.94 -9.25
N PRO A 22 -18.71 7.25 -9.56
CA PRO A 22 -19.82 6.33 -9.40
C PRO A 22 -19.67 5.04 -10.23
N ALA A 23 -18.95 5.08 -11.35
CA ALA A 23 -18.71 3.91 -12.20
C ALA A 23 -17.80 2.86 -11.51
N ASN A 24 -17.04 3.28 -10.49
CA ASN A 24 -16.20 2.41 -9.70
C ASN A 24 -16.94 1.79 -8.52
N ARG A 25 -18.15 2.26 -8.18
CA ARG A 25 -18.98 1.68 -7.13
C ARG A 25 -19.68 0.41 -7.62
N GLN A 26 -19.78 -0.56 -6.73
CA GLN A 26 -20.49 -1.80 -6.99
C GLN A 26 -21.83 -1.75 -6.25
N SER A 27 -22.93 -2.00 -6.98
CA SER A 27 -24.28 -1.94 -6.40
C SER A 27 -24.65 -3.17 -5.58
N THR A 28 -23.96 -4.29 -5.80
CA THR A 28 -24.27 -5.59 -5.20
C THR A 28 -23.00 -6.41 -4.92
N GLY A 29 -22.96 -7.09 -3.78
CA GLY A 29 -21.85 -7.96 -3.37
C GLY A 29 -21.14 -7.51 -2.10
N LEU A 30 -20.08 -8.24 -1.73
CA LEU A 30 -19.32 -8.01 -0.50
C LEU A 30 -18.45 -6.74 -0.53
N TYR A 31 -18.08 -6.28 -1.72
CA TYR A 31 -17.14 -5.17 -1.90
C TYR A 31 -17.87 -3.89 -2.35
N LEU A 32 -17.47 -2.75 -1.77
CA LEU A 32 -18.02 -1.44 -2.11
C LEU A 32 -17.62 -0.97 -3.54
N TYR A 33 -16.42 -1.35 -3.98
CA TYR A 33 -15.86 -0.95 -5.26
C TYR A 33 -15.61 -2.15 -6.18
N THR A 34 -15.68 -1.90 -7.48
CA THR A 34 -15.37 -2.90 -8.50
C THR A 34 -13.95 -3.46 -8.33
N GLU A 35 -13.71 -4.69 -8.77
CA GLU A 35 -12.39 -5.31 -8.70
C GLU A 35 -11.31 -4.46 -9.39
N LYS A 36 -11.65 -3.82 -10.52
CA LYS A 36 -10.74 -2.93 -11.25
C LYS A 36 -10.35 -1.71 -10.42
N ALA A 37 -11.31 -1.08 -9.75
CA ALA A 37 -11.06 0.06 -8.86
C ALA A 37 -10.19 -0.36 -7.67
N ARG A 38 -10.50 -1.49 -7.02
CA ARG A 38 -9.72 -2.05 -5.90
C ARG A 38 -8.27 -2.34 -6.27
N LYS A 39 -8.02 -2.94 -7.44
CA LYS A 39 -6.65 -3.20 -7.92
C LYS A 39 -5.87 -1.90 -8.14
N LYS A 40 -6.53 -0.84 -8.60
CA LYS A 40 -5.89 0.48 -8.78
C LYS A 40 -5.56 1.12 -7.44
N THR A 41 -6.52 1.16 -6.50
CA THR A 41 -6.30 1.76 -5.17
C THR A 41 -5.24 1.00 -4.37
N ASP A 42 -5.21 -0.34 -4.45
CA ASP A 42 -4.15 -1.16 -3.83
C ASP A 42 -2.77 -0.82 -4.41
N LYS A 43 -2.66 -0.67 -5.74
CA LYS A 43 -1.40 -0.26 -6.37
C LYS A 43 -0.92 1.11 -5.87
N ILE A 44 -1.83 2.07 -5.73
CA ILE A 44 -1.51 3.41 -5.21
C ILE A 44 -1.11 3.34 -3.74
N ALA A 45 -1.84 2.58 -2.92
CA ALA A 45 -1.55 2.41 -1.50
C ALA A 45 -0.14 1.82 -1.27
N ARG A 46 0.27 0.84 -2.09
CA ARG A 46 1.64 0.30 -2.05
C ARG A 46 2.70 1.34 -2.40
N ALA A 47 2.43 2.21 -3.38
CA ALA A 47 3.35 3.30 -3.72
C ALA A 47 3.47 4.33 -2.59
N ILE A 48 2.35 4.67 -1.93
CA ILE A 48 2.36 5.53 -0.73
C ILE A 48 3.20 4.89 0.39
N ALA A 49 3.01 3.60 0.64
CA ALA A 49 3.77 2.88 1.66
C ALA A 49 5.29 2.87 1.35
N ALA A 50 5.66 2.68 0.09
CA ALA A 50 7.06 2.74 -0.35
C ALA A 50 7.67 4.13 -0.13
N LEU A 51 6.95 5.20 -0.51
CA LEU A 51 7.40 6.57 -0.27
C LEU A 51 7.54 6.89 1.23
N ALA A 52 6.63 6.41 2.07
CA ALA A 52 6.71 6.57 3.51
C ALA A 52 7.94 5.83 4.10
N ALA A 53 8.23 4.63 3.60
CA ALA A 53 9.41 3.86 3.99
C ALA A 53 10.72 4.57 3.59
N GLU A 54 10.79 5.11 2.38
CA GLU A 54 11.92 5.93 1.91
C GLU A 54 12.13 7.17 2.80
N LYS A 55 11.06 7.92 3.11
CA LYS A 55 11.14 9.09 3.99
C LYS A 55 11.69 8.74 5.37
N ARG A 56 11.24 7.63 5.96
CA ARG A 56 11.75 7.11 7.24
C ARG A 56 13.22 6.73 7.17
N ARG A 57 13.61 6.02 6.11
CA ARG A 57 15.01 5.66 5.85
C ARG A 57 15.91 6.90 5.77
N LEU A 58 15.48 7.94 5.05
CA LEU A 58 16.20 9.21 4.93
C LEU A 58 16.26 10.00 6.24
N ALA A 59 15.22 9.91 7.07
CA ALA A 59 15.18 10.52 8.40
C ALA A 59 16.05 9.79 9.44
N GLY A 60 16.67 8.66 9.08
CA GLY A 60 17.48 7.86 9.99
C GLY A 60 16.68 7.00 10.98
N ASP A 61 15.38 6.84 10.76
CA ASP A 61 14.48 6.00 11.56
C ASP A 61 13.95 4.81 10.73
N PRO A 62 14.82 3.85 10.36
CA PRO A 62 14.39 2.71 9.57
C PRO A 62 13.44 1.83 10.40
N VAL A 63 12.30 1.47 9.82
CA VAL A 63 11.39 0.49 10.43
C VAL A 63 12.15 -0.83 10.57
N PRO A 64 12.31 -1.39 11.78
CA PRO A 64 12.92 -2.70 11.93
C PRO A 64 12.08 -3.72 11.17
N CYS A 65 12.67 -4.34 10.15
CA CYS A 65 12.07 -5.49 9.52
C CYS A 65 12.08 -6.59 10.58
N ASN A 66 10.91 -6.99 11.07
CA ASN A 66 10.78 -8.11 11.99
C ASN A 66 11.19 -9.38 11.22
N GLY A 67 12.49 -9.63 11.17
CA GLY A 67 13.03 -10.91 10.76
C GLY A 67 12.47 -11.97 11.69
N TYR A 68 11.87 -13.00 11.12
CA TYR A 68 11.51 -14.21 11.83
C TYR A 68 12.71 -14.69 12.68
N SER A 69 12.64 -14.52 14.00
CA SER A 69 13.69 -14.91 14.94
C SER A 69 13.63 -16.41 15.31
N GLY A 70 12.74 -17.17 14.68
CA GLY A 70 12.21 -18.41 15.21
C GLY A 70 12.76 -19.72 14.63
N ARG A 71 14.04 -20.04 14.82
CA ARG A 71 14.49 -21.43 15.15
C ARG A 71 16.02 -21.50 15.25
N LYS A 72 16.57 -21.19 16.42
CA LYS A 72 17.76 -21.92 16.86
C LYS A 72 17.28 -23.28 17.36
N SER A 73 17.29 -24.27 16.47
CA SER A 73 17.12 -25.67 16.86
C SER A 73 18.34 -26.09 17.68
N ASN A 74 18.34 -25.80 18.98
CA ASN A 74 19.17 -26.53 19.93
C ASN A 74 18.62 -27.95 20.01
N ARG A 75 19.05 -28.79 19.05
CA ARG A 75 18.78 -30.22 19.04
C ARG A 75 19.62 -30.80 20.18
N ARG A 76 18.98 -31.11 21.31
CA ARG A 76 19.62 -31.83 22.42
C ARG A 76 20.25 -33.12 21.86
N ARG A 77 21.54 -33.32 22.09
CA ARG A 77 22.20 -34.63 22.09
C ARG A 77 22.58 -34.93 23.52
#